data_AF-A0A419AUR6-F1
#
_entry.id   AF-A0A419AUR6-F1
#
_cell.length_a   1.000
_cell.length_b   1.000
_cell.length_c   1.000
_cell.angle_alpha   90.00
_cell.angle_beta   90.00
_cell.angle_gamma   90.00
#
_symmetry.space_group_name_H-M   'P 1'
#
loop_
_entity.id
_entity.type
_entity.pdbx_description
1 polymer ?
#
loop_
_entity_poly.entity_id
_entity_poly.type
_entity_poly.pdbx_seq_one_letter_code
_entity_poly.pdbx_strand_id
1 'polypeptide(L)' 'MQKAKRTTMAITAERKMKLERMAIDASQKAGKQISWTDLVNHLIDNYSKEAAADLIMYAEGDRLIKETFEVTRSR' A
#
# COMPACT_ATOMS: atom_id res chain seq x y z
N MET A 1 15.96 -17.18 -20.48
CA MET A 1 14.93 -16.62 -19.58
C MET A 1 15.17 -15.12 -19.44
N GLN A 2 14.23 -14.26 -19.84
CA GLN A 2 14.34 -12.81 -19.58
C GLN A 2 14.25 -12.57 -18.06
N LYS A 3 15.25 -11.90 -17.49
CA LYS A 3 15.16 -11.41 -16.11
C LYS A 3 14.06 -10.35 -16.04
N ALA A 4 13.14 -10.49 -15.10
CA ALA A 4 12.13 -9.48 -14.83
C ALA A 4 12.80 -8.12 -14.58
N LYS A 5 12.30 -7.08 -15.26
CA LYS A 5 12.80 -5.71 -15.11
C LYS A 5 12.43 -5.21 -13.71
N ARG A 6 13.43 -4.89 -12.89
CA ARG A 6 13.23 -4.29 -11.57
C ARG A 6 12.98 -2.79 -11.71
N THR A 7 12.13 -2.26 -10.84
CA THR A 7 11.83 -0.83 -10.73
C THR A 7 12.09 -0.36 -9.30
N THR A 8 12.20 0.95 -9.12
CA THR A 8 12.36 1.57 -7.80
C THR A 8 11.02 2.09 -7.32
N MET A 9 10.65 1.78 -6.07
CA MET A 9 9.45 2.30 -5.43
C MET A 9 9.81 3.49 -4.54
N ALA A 10 9.11 4.61 -4.70
CA ALA A 10 9.26 5.78 -3.84
C ALA A 10 8.43 5.57 -2.56
N ILE A 11 9.11 5.38 -1.43
CA ILE A 11 8.49 5.35 -0.10
C ILE A 11 9.30 6.21 0.87
N THR A 12 8.61 6.80 1.84
CA THR A 12 9.24 7.51 2.96
C THR A 12 10.11 6.55 3.79
N ALA A 13 11.19 7.06 4.38
CA ALA A 13 12.06 6.27 5.25
C ALA A 13 11.31 5.61 6.43
N GLU A 14 10.32 6.29 7.00
CA GLU A 14 9.50 5.76 8.09
C GLU A 14 8.72 4.51 7.67
N ARG A 15 8.02 4.55 6.53
CA ARG A 15 7.31 3.40 5.95
C ARG A 15 8.25 2.22 5.70
N LYS A 16 9.45 2.48 5.16
CA LYS A 16 10.47 1.45 4.94
C LYS A 16 10.88 0.80 6.26
N MET A 17 11.19 1.60 7.28
CA MET A 17 11.59 1.10 8.59
C MET A 17 10.50 0.26 9.25
N LYS A 18 9.22 0.65 9.11
CA LYS A 18 8.08 -0.15 9.59
C LYS A 18 8.02 -1.52 8.89
N LEU A 19 8.18 -1.55 7.57
CA LEU A 19 8.20 -2.80 6.79
C LEU A 19 9.41 -3.68 7.15
N GLU A 20 10.58 -3.09 7.37
CA GLU A 20 11.79 -3.80 7.79
C GLU A 20 11.61 -4.47 9.15
N ARG A 21 11.03 -3.76 10.13
CA ARG A 21 10.73 -4.33 11.45
C ARG A 21 9.76 -5.51 11.34
N MET A 22 8.67 -5.35 10.59
CA MET A 22 7.71 -6.45 10.38
C MET A 22 8.35 -7.64 9.67
N ALA A 23 9.24 -7.40 8.72
CA ALA A 23 9.97 -8.48 8.04
C ALA A 23 10.94 -9.21 8.97
N ILE A 24 11.62 -8.49 9.88
CA ILE A 24 12.47 -9.10 10.92
C ILE A 24 11.63 -9.98 11.84
N ASP A 25 10.51 -9.48 12.36
CA ASP A 25 9.63 -10.25 13.25
C ASP A 25 9.07 -11.50 12.55
N ALA A 26 8.66 -11.36 11.29
CA ALA A 26 8.21 -12.47 10.47
C ALA A 26 9.34 -13.49 10.23
N SER A 27 10.57 -13.03 10.01
CA SER A 27 11.73 -13.89 9.81
C SER A 27 12.02 -14.75 11.04
N GLN A 28 11.99 -14.13 12.23
CA GLN A 28 12.22 -14.82 13.50
C GLN A 28 11.17 -15.91 13.72
N LYS A 29 9.90 -15.60 13.49
CA LYS A 29 8.79 -16.56 13.65
C LYS A 29 8.82 -17.68 12.60
N ALA A 30 9.19 -17.36 11.36
CA ALA A 30 9.21 -18.32 10.27
C ALA A 30 10.48 -19.19 10.24
N GLY A 31 11.50 -18.87 11.04
CA GLY A 31 12.80 -19.56 11.04
C GLY A 31 13.59 -19.38 9.73
N LYS A 32 13.23 -18.39 8.91
CA LYS A 32 13.88 -18.09 7.62
C LYS A 32 14.00 -16.58 7.43
N GLN A 33 15.04 -16.15 6.72
CA GLN A 33 15.20 -14.73 6.40
C GLN A 33 14.12 -14.27 5.39
N ILE A 34 13.36 -13.26 5.77
CA ILE A 34 12.35 -12.57 4.96
C ILE A 34 12.80 -11.12 4.85
N SER A 35 13.01 -10.62 3.62
CA SER A 35 13.35 -9.21 3.41
C SER A 35 12.08 -8.35 3.35
N TRP A 36 12.22 -7.05 3.65
CA TRP A 36 11.13 -6.10 3.48
C TRP A 36 10.64 -6.03 2.01
N THR A 37 11.54 -6.29 1.04
CA THR A 37 11.18 -6.38 -0.38
C THR A 37 10.29 -7.59 -0.66
N ASP A 38 10.59 -8.75 -0.05
CA ASP A 38 9.74 -9.95 -0.19
C ASP A 38 8.35 -9.71 0.39
N LEU A 39 8.29 -9.02 1.54
CA LEU A 39 7.03 -8.61 2.16
C LEU A 39 6.24 -7.68 1.23
N VAL A 40 6.88 -6.66 0.64
CA VAL A 40 6.24 -5.73 -0.29
C VAL A 40 5.74 -6.44 -1.55
N ASN A 41 6.54 -7.32 -2.14
CA ASN A 41 6.12 -8.09 -3.32
C ASN A 41 4.90 -8.95 -3.00
N HIS A 42 4.90 -9.61 -1.83
CA HIS A 42 3.74 -10.37 -1.37
C HIS A 42 2.50 -9.48 -1.19
N LEU A 43 2.66 -8.26 -0.67
CA LEU A 43 1.56 -7.28 -0.58
C LEU A 43 1.00 -6.91 -1.96
N ILE A 44 1.87 -6.65 -2.93
CA ILE A 44 1.47 -6.29 -4.30
C ILE A 44 0.72 -7.46 -4.96
N ASP A 45 1.24 -8.67 -4.85
CA ASP A 45 0.68 -9.83 -5.55
C ASP A 45 -0.67 -10.26 -4.98
N ASN A 46 -0.87 -10.12 -3.67
CA ASN A 46 -2.04 -10.68 -2.99
C ASN A 46 -3.10 -9.64 -2.59
N TYR A 47 -2.69 -8.40 -2.30
CA TYR A 47 -3.58 -7.39 -1.70
C TYR A 47 -3.77 -6.13 -2.57
N SER A 48 -3.18 -6.06 -3.77
CA SER A 48 -3.30 -4.87 -4.65
C SER A 48 -4.72 -4.57 -5.10
N LYS A 49 -5.56 -5.60 -5.31
CA LYS A 49 -6.95 -5.43 -5.74
C LYS A 49 -7.80 -4.74 -4.68
N GLU A 50 -7.68 -5.19 -3.44
CA GLU A 50 -8.39 -4.63 -2.29
C GLU A 50 -7.93 -3.21 -2.02
N ALA A 51 -6.61 -2.98 -2.04
CA ALA A 51 -6.05 -1.65 -1.90
C ALA A 51 -6.56 -0.68 -2.98
N ALA A 52 -6.72 -1.14 -4.22
CA ALA A 52 -7.30 -0.31 -5.29
C ALA A 52 -8.77 0.02 -5.05
N ALA A 53 -9.57 -0.96 -4.60
CA ALA A 53 -10.98 -0.76 -4.28
C ALA A 53 -11.17 0.27 -3.14
N ASP A 54 -10.37 0.16 -2.08
CA ASP A 54 -10.39 1.10 -0.97
C ASP A 54 -10.08 2.52 -1.43
N LEU A 55 -9.05 2.70 -2.26
CA LEU A 55 -8.68 4.01 -2.80
C LEU A 55 -9.78 4.64 -3.66
N ILE A 56 -10.50 3.82 -4.45
CA ILE A 56 -11.66 4.28 -5.22
C ILE A 56 -12.77 4.73 -4.27
N MET A 57 -13.11 3.92 -3.28
CA MET A 57 -14.15 4.22 -2.30
C MET A 57 -13.87 5.54 -1.55
N TYR A 58 -12.63 5.74 -1.10
CA TYR A 58 -12.25 6.99 -0.43
C TYR A 58 -12.34 8.20 -1.37
N ALA A 59 -11.91 8.06 -2.62
CA ALA A 59 -12.01 9.13 -3.60
C ALA A 59 -13.47 9.49 -3.95
N GLU A 60 -14.36 8.50 -4.01
CA GLU A 60 -15.79 8.71 -4.21
C GLU A 60 -16.45 9.38 -3.00
N GLY A 61 -16.10 8.94 -1.79
CA GLY A 61 -16.56 9.60 -0.55
C GLY A 61 -16.15 11.07 -0.49
N ASP A 62 -14.90 11.38 -0.81
CA ASP A 62 -14.39 12.75 -0.86
C ASP A 62 -15.12 13.62 -1.89
N ARG A 63 -15.52 13.03 -3.03
CA ARG A 63 -16.31 13.73 -4.06
C ARG A 63 -17.72 14.03 -3.56
N LEU A 64 -18.41 13.05 -2.97
CA LEU A 64 -19.76 13.24 -2.44
C LEU A 64 -19.82 14.29 -1.34
N ILE A 65 -18.80 14.33 -0.47
CA ILE A 65 -18.65 15.37 0.53
C ILE A 65 -18.56 16.73 -0.16
N LYS A 66 -17.66 16.92 -1.12
CA LYS A 66 -17.50 18.20 -1.83
C LYS A 66 -18.78 18.66 -2.51
N GLU A 67 -19.47 17.77 -3.22
CA GLU A 67 -20.73 18.09 -3.90
C GLU A 67 -21.81 18.52 -2.90
N THR A 68 -21.93 17.84 -1.76
CA THR A 68 -22.87 18.20 -0.70
C THR A 68 -22.55 19.58 -0.10
N PHE A 69 -21.27 19.87 0.14
CA PHE A 69 -20.82 21.15 0.68
C PHE A 69 -21.03 22.30 -0.32
N GLU A 70 -20.84 22.08 -1.61
CA GLU A 70 -21.11 23.08 -2.66
C GLU A 70 -22.62 23.35 -2.80
N VAL A 71 -23.46 22.32 -2.83
CA VAL A 71 -24.93 22.48 -2.87
C VAL A 71 -25.45 23.23 -1.64
N THR A 72 -24.86 22.99 -0.46
CA THR A 72 -25.25 23.67 0.78
C THR A 72 -24.77 25.13 0.84
N ARG A 73 -23.65 25.47 0.18
CA ARG A 73 -23.15 26.85 0.07
C ARG A 73 -23.86 27.68 -1.00
N SER A 74 -24.54 27.05 -1.95
CA SER A 74 -25.31 27.72 -3.02
C SER A 74 -26.79 27.92 -2.68
N ARG A 75 -27.23 27.63 -1.46
CA ARG A 75 -28.53 28.03 -0.89
C ARG A 75 -28.33 29.12 0.15
#